data_AF-A0AA39MSL4-F1
#
_entry.id   AF-A0AA39MSL4-F1
#
_cell.length_a   1.000
_cell.length_b   1.000
_cell.length_c   1.000
_cell.angle_alpha   90.00
_cell.angle_beta   90.00
_cell.angle_gamma   90.00
#
_symmetry.space_group_name_H-M   'P 1'
#
loop_
_entity.id
_entity.type
_entity.pdbx_description
1 polymer ?
#
loop_
_entity_poly.entity_id
_entity_poly.type
_entity_poly.pdbx_seq_one_letter_code
_entity_poly.pdbx_strand_id
1 'polypeptide(L)'
;MAAATSTVFRGTTFENRSLTILKNAFGMALRRVGGKNDGGVDLVGWWSLPTATAGTTTSRLRVVAQCKAEKKKFSPRYVREMEGVAWRYGSIPPDESEASPPIPWPDDDHNTGPLIALLLSESTFTKATLLRAQSSPVPFMLAHILNEEEMKDMDAPIAGITWNIALRNLMEGYELRWEVGGSAPDAQDRPSLWHEGQRVVVGAEE
;
A
#
# COMPACT_ATOMS: atom_id res chain seq x y z
N MET A 1 23.55 -26.71 5.37
CA MET A 1 22.14 -26.84 5.80
C MET A 1 21.62 -25.45 6.08
N ALA A 2 20.91 -24.82 5.13
CA ALA A 2 20.28 -23.53 5.40
C ALA A 2 19.19 -23.74 6.45
N ALA A 3 19.28 -23.06 7.59
CA ALA A 3 18.26 -23.15 8.63
C ALA A 3 16.92 -22.71 8.03
N ALA A 4 15.86 -23.50 8.25
CA ALA A 4 14.53 -23.15 7.79
C ALA A 4 14.11 -21.82 8.43
N THR A 5 14.02 -20.78 7.61
CA THR A 5 13.58 -19.45 8.04
C THR A 5 12.19 -19.55 8.66
N SER A 6 12.01 -19.07 9.89
CA SER A 6 10.71 -19.14 10.57
C SER A 6 9.67 -18.30 9.81
N THR A 7 8.40 -18.70 9.88
CA THR A 7 7.28 -17.97 9.24
C THR A 7 7.18 -16.53 9.75
N VAL A 8 7.46 -16.32 11.04
CA VAL A 8 7.51 -15.00 11.68
C VAL A 8 8.63 -14.14 11.09
N PHE A 9 9.84 -14.70 10.93
CA PHE A 9 10.95 -13.97 10.33
C PHE A 9 10.65 -13.60 8.87
N ARG A 10 10.09 -14.52 8.09
CA ARG A 10 9.71 -14.26 6.69
C ARG A 10 8.65 -13.16 6.59
N GLY A 11 7.61 -13.20 7.42
CA GLY A 11 6.58 -12.16 7.46
C GLY A 11 7.15 -10.79 7.81
N THR A 12 7.93 -10.73 8.90
CA THR A 12 8.58 -9.49 9.35
C THR A 12 9.50 -8.89 8.28
N THR A 13 10.26 -9.74 7.58
CA THR A 13 11.14 -9.31 6.49
C THR A 13 10.33 -8.74 5.32
N PHE A 14 9.23 -9.39 4.94
CA PHE A 14 8.34 -8.93 3.88
C PHE A 14 7.66 -7.59 4.22
N GLU A 15 7.23 -7.41 5.47
CA GLU A 15 6.64 -6.15 5.95
C GLU A 15 7.64 -4.98 5.88
N ASN A 16 8.87 -5.18 6.35
CA ASN A 16 9.93 -4.17 6.30
C ASN A 16 10.34 -3.82 4.86
N ARG A 17 10.41 -4.84 3.99
CA ARG A 17 10.69 -4.64 2.56
C ARG A 17 9.58 -3.84 1.90
N SER A 18 8.32 -4.19 2.18
CA SER A 18 7.14 -3.48 1.67
C SER A 18 7.12 -2.00 2.08
N LEU A 19 7.48 -1.68 3.32
CA LEU A 19 7.63 -0.29 3.77
C LEU A 19 8.63 0.49 2.91
N THR A 20 9.82 -0.08 2.72
CA THR A 20 10.90 0.56 1.96
C THR A 20 10.47 0.79 0.50
N ILE A 21 9.84 -0.21 -0.11
CA ILE A 21 9.37 -0.14 -1.50
C ILE A 21 8.29 0.93 -1.65
N LEU A 22 7.28 0.97 -0.77
CA LEU A 22 6.19 1.95 -0.85
C LEU A 22 6.69 3.38 -0.60
N LYS A 23 7.65 3.55 0.32
CA LYS A 23 8.32 4.83 0.54
C LYS A 23 9.04 5.29 -0.74
N ASN A 24 9.85 4.42 -1.34
CA ASN A 24 10.67 4.79 -2.50
C ASN A 24 9.84 4.98 -3.79
N ALA A 25 8.82 4.15 -4.00
CA ALA A 25 8.00 4.19 -5.22
C ALA A 25 6.95 5.31 -5.19
N PHE A 26 6.39 5.63 -4.02
CA PHE A 26 5.24 6.52 -3.92
C PHE A 26 5.34 7.61 -2.86
N GLY A 27 6.41 7.65 -2.06
CA GLY A 27 6.58 8.65 -1.00
C GLY A 27 5.67 8.40 0.20
N MET A 28 5.19 7.17 0.39
CA MET A 28 4.34 6.86 1.53
C MET A 28 5.15 6.85 2.82
N ALA A 29 4.66 7.60 3.83
CA ALA A 29 5.21 7.64 5.17
C ALA A 29 4.45 6.64 6.06
N LEU A 30 4.92 5.39 6.07
CA LEU A 30 4.29 4.27 6.77
C LEU A 30 5.18 3.76 7.91
N ARG A 31 4.55 3.20 8.95
CA ARG A 31 5.21 2.44 10.02
C ARG A 31 4.66 1.04 10.11
N ARG A 32 5.51 0.10 10.53
CA ARG A 32 5.12 -1.27 10.84
C ARG A 32 4.37 -1.32 12.16
N VAL A 33 3.24 -2.01 12.17
CA VAL A 33 2.40 -2.25 13.35
C VAL A 33 2.02 -3.72 13.52
N GLY A 34 2.39 -4.57 12.55
CA GLY A 34 2.12 -6.00 12.53
C GLY A 34 2.67 -6.75 13.75
N GLY A 35 1.86 -7.64 14.30
CA GLY A 35 2.14 -8.34 15.55
C GLY A 35 0.94 -9.13 16.08
N LYS A 36 1.08 -9.70 17.29
CA LYS A 36 -0.04 -10.44 17.90
C LYS A 36 -1.18 -9.45 18.20
N ASN A 37 -2.38 -9.75 17.71
CA ASN A 37 -3.60 -8.94 17.86
C ASN A 37 -3.60 -7.59 17.11
N ASP A 38 -2.88 -7.48 16.00
CA ASP A 38 -2.85 -6.29 15.13
C ASP A 38 -4.15 -6.03 14.33
N GLY A 39 -5.17 -6.89 14.50
CA GLY A 39 -6.45 -6.77 13.81
C GLY A 39 -6.37 -7.01 12.31
N GLY A 40 -5.28 -7.61 11.82
CA GLY A 40 -5.05 -7.85 10.40
C GLY A 40 -4.43 -6.67 9.65
N VAL A 41 -3.87 -5.68 10.37
CA VAL A 41 -3.12 -4.54 9.82
C VAL A 41 -1.64 -4.70 10.13
N ASP A 42 -0.82 -4.70 9.09
CA ASP A 42 0.63 -4.83 9.24
C ASP A 42 1.33 -3.48 9.17
N LEU A 43 0.82 -2.54 8.36
CA LEU A 43 1.39 -1.20 8.19
C LEU A 43 0.31 -0.12 8.32
N VAL A 44 0.69 1.03 8.88
CA VAL A 44 -0.18 2.20 9.03
C VAL A 44 0.59 3.48 8.73
N GLY A 45 -0.07 4.49 8.15
CA GLY A 45 0.52 5.82 8.00
C GLY A 45 -0.16 6.67 6.94
N TRP A 46 0.63 7.44 6.21
CA TRP A 46 0.13 8.49 5.34
C TRP A 46 0.69 8.40 3.94
N TRP A 47 -0.12 8.80 2.97
CA TRP A 47 0.32 9.09 1.61
C TRP A 47 0.01 10.55 1.28
N SER A 48 1.05 11.38 1.31
CA SER A 48 0.96 12.77 0.91
C SER A 48 1.01 12.86 -0.62
N LEU A 49 -0.02 13.43 -1.22
CA LEU A 49 -0.07 13.64 -2.66
C LEU A 49 0.34 15.09 -2.95
N PRO A 50 1.25 15.33 -3.92
CA PRO A 50 1.61 16.69 -4.30
C PRO A 50 0.41 17.34 -4.98
N THR A 51 -0.29 18.20 -4.25
CA THR A 51 -1.47 18.92 -4.70
C THR A 51 -1.15 19.72 -5.97
N ALA A 52 -1.86 19.43 -7.06
CA ALA A 52 -2.10 20.48 -8.04
C ALA A 52 -3.08 21.47 -7.42
N THR A 53 -2.66 22.74 -7.40
CA THR A 53 -3.36 23.93 -6.91
C THR A 53 -3.64 24.01 -5.40
N ALA A 54 -3.12 25.08 -4.79
CA ALA A 54 -3.45 25.50 -3.44
C ALA A 54 -4.97 25.78 -3.33
N GLY A 55 -5.72 24.86 -2.72
CA GLY A 55 -7.16 25.02 -2.51
C GLY A 55 -7.97 23.73 -2.37
N THR A 56 -7.47 22.58 -2.82
CA THR A 56 -8.15 21.28 -2.62
C THR A 56 -7.59 20.57 -1.38
N THR A 57 -8.48 20.12 -0.50
CA THR A 57 -8.19 19.57 0.83
C THR A 57 -7.70 18.12 0.83
N THR A 58 -7.57 17.47 -0.33
CA THR A 58 -7.22 16.04 -0.45
C THR A 58 -5.71 15.80 -0.58
N SER A 59 -4.89 16.56 0.15
CA SER A 59 -3.42 16.49 0.07
C SER A 59 -2.81 15.28 0.79
N ARG A 60 -3.58 14.55 1.61
CA ARG A 60 -3.06 13.46 2.44
C ARG A 60 -4.09 12.35 2.64
N LEU A 61 -3.71 11.13 2.27
CA LEU A 61 -4.53 9.93 2.44
C LEU A 61 -4.04 9.15 3.66
N ARG A 62 -4.98 8.60 4.44
CA ARG A 62 -4.69 7.61 5.49
C ARG A 62 -4.50 6.25 4.85
N VAL A 63 -3.48 5.50 5.28
CA VAL A 63 -3.12 4.20 4.71
C VAL A 63 -3.15 3.13 5.79
N VAL A 64 -3.98 2.11 5.61
CA VAL A 64 -3.82 0.81 6.28
C VAL A 64 -3.36 -0.23 5.27
N ALA A 65 -2.44 -1.10 5.63
CA ALA A 65 -1.98 -2.16 4.75
C ALA A 65 -1.92 -3.51 5.44
N GLN A 66 -2.20 -4.57 4.68
CA GLN A 66 -1.92 -5.95 5.05
C GLN A 66 -0.90 -6.56 4.10
N CYS A 67 0.01 -7.32 4.69
CA CYS A 67 1.19 -7.92 4.09
C CYS A 67 1.08 -9.45 4.13
N LYS A 68 1.31 -10.11 3.00
CA LYS A 68 1.21 -11.58 2.92
C LYS A 68 2.34 -12.24 2.16
N ALA A 69 3.29 -12.77 2.93
CA ALA A 69 4.47 -13.49 2.48
C ALA A 69 4.21 -15.01 2.35
N GLU A 70 3.28 -15.40 1.49
CA GLU A 70 2.92 -16.80 1.26
C GLU A 70 3.22 -17.21 -0.18
N LYS A 71 3.51 -18.51 -0.42
CA LYS A 71 3.67 -19.04 -1.79
C LYS A 71 2.33 -19.22 -2.50
N LYS A 72 1.25 -19.39 -1.73
CA LYS A 72 -0.10 -19.58 -2.27
C LYS A 72 -0.62 -18.25 -2.76
N LYS A 73 -1.20 -18.26 -3.96
CA LYS A 73 -1.86 -17.10 -4.56
C LYS A 73 -2.82 -16.43 -3.58
N PHE A 74 -2.75 -15.11 -3.54
CA PHE A 74 -3.57 -14.29 -2.67
C PHE A 74 -5.07 -14.49 -2.98
N SER A 75 -5.85 -14.71 -1.93
CA SER A 75 -7.25 -15.15 -2.02
C SER A 75 -8.24 -14.02 -1.72
N PRO A 76 -9.49 -14.08 -2.23
CA PRO A 76 -10.49 -13.03 -2.00
C PRO A 76 -10.94 -12.93 -0.54
N ARG A 77 -10.56 -13.89 0.31
CA ARG A 77 -10.79 -13.84 1.76
C ARG A 77 -10.17 -12.57 2.37
N TYR A 78 -8.92 -12.27 2.04
CA TYR A 78 -8.20 -11.13 2.59
C TYR A 78 -8.81 -9.78 2.20
N VAL A 79 -9.41 -9.69 1.01
CA VAL A 79 -10.16 -8.49 0.62
C VAL A 79 -11.35 -8.27 1.55
N ARG A 80 -12.12 -9.32 1.87
CA ARG A 80 -13.26 -9.21 2.79
C ARG A 80 -12.83 -8.89 4.23
N GLU A 81 -11.72 -9.47 4.67
CA GLU A 81 -11.14 -9.15 5.97
C GLU A 81 -10.74 -7.67 6.03
N MET A 82 -10.05 -7.18 5.01
CA MET A 82 -9.63 -5.78 4.92
C MET A 82 -10.79 -4.81 4.72
N GLU A 83 -11.90 -5.21 4.07
CA GLU A 83 -13.13 -4.40 4.03
C GLU A 83 -13.65 -4.11 5.45
N GLY A 84 -13.62 -5.12 6.33
CA GLY A 84 -13.99 -4.95 7.74
C GLY A 84 -13.01 -4.06 8.51
N VAL A 85 -11.71 -4.17 8.23
CA VAL A 85 -10.68 -3.28 8.79
C VAL A 85 -10.93 -1.83 8.36
N ALA A 86 -11.10 -1.60 7.05
CA ALA A 86 -11.33 -0.27 6.51
C ALA A 86 -12.58 0.39 7.10
N TRP A 87 -13.66 -0.38 7.31
CA TRP A 87 -14.84 0.11 8.02
C TRP A 87 -14.49 0.57 9.45
N ARG A 88 -13.77 -0.24 10.22
CA ARG A 88 -13.37 0.12 11.59
C ARG A 88 -12.51 1.38 11.65
N TYR A 89 -11.53 1.52 10.77
CA TYR A 89 -10.65 2.71 10.73
C TYR A 89 -11.33 3.95 10.12
N GLY A 90 -12.35 3.74 9.28
CA GLY A 90 -13.15 4.81 8.68
C GLY A 90 -14.26 5.35 9.57
N SER A 91 -14.80 4.52 10.48
CA SER A 91 -15.93 4.89 11.35
C SER A 91 -15.54 5.52 12.69
N ILE A 92 -14.26 5.64 13.04
CA ILE A 92 -13.85 6.25 14.32
C ILE A 92 -13.83 7.78 14.15
N PRO A 93 -14.69 8.52 14.87
CA PRO A 93 -14.67 9.98 14.84
C PRO A 93 -13.36 10.49 15.48
N PRO A 94 -12.79 11.60 14.97
CA PRO A 94 -11.52 12.15 15.48
C PRO A 94 -11.52 12.50 16.97
N ASP A 95 -12.68 12.74 17.57
CA ASP A 95 -12.85 13.28 18.92
C ASP A 95 -13.04 12.23 20.04
N GLU A 96 -13.28 10.95 19.70
CA GLU A 96 -13.48 9.89 20.71
C GLU A 96 -12.16 9.14 21.00
N SER A 97 -11.22 9.86 21.61
CA SER A 97 -9.90 9.34 21.98
C SER A 97 -9.91 8.18 23.00
N GLU A 98 -11.05 7.87 23.64
CA GLU A 98 -11.16 6.74 24.57
C GLU A 98 -11.49 5.39 23.88
N ALA A 99 -12.11 5.41 22.70
CA ALA A 99 -12.40 4.22 21.88
C ALA A 99 -11.47 4.15 20.65
N SER A 100 -10.23 4.62 20.84
CA SER A 100 -9.16 4.70 19.84
C SER A 100 -9.13 3.47 18.91
N PRO A 101 -8.76 3.64 17.63
CA PRO A 101 -8.33 2.48 16.85
C PRO A 101 -7.27 1.74 17.68
N PRO A 102 -7.19 0.39 17.62
CA PRO A 102 -6.18 -0.33 18.40
C PRO A 102 -4.75 0.15 18.14
N ILE A 103 -4.55 0.94 17.06
CA ILE A 103 -3.28 1.47 16.59
C ILE A 103 -3.45 2.98 16.29
N PRO A 104 -2.82 3.88 17.08
CA PRO A 104 -2.80 5.32 16.80
C PRO A 104 -2.13 5.64 15.46
N TRP A 105 -2.63 6.66 14.76
CA TRP A 105 -2.00 7.17 13.55
C TRP A 105 -0.71 7.94 13.92
N PRO A 106 0.34 7.89 13.10
CA PRO A 106 1.54 8.71 13.32
C PRO A 106 1.21 10.21 13.15
N ASP A 107 1.70 11.06 14.04
CA ASP A 107 1.55 12.53 14.01
C ASP A 107 0.09 13.03 14.02
N ASP A 108 -0.48 13.06 15.22
CA ASP A 108 -1.93 12.99 15.52
C ASP A 108 -2.60 14.36 15.74
N ASP A 109 -2.38 15.35 14.86
CA ASP A 109 -3.11 16.62 14.98
C ASP A 109 -4.45 16.60 14.22
N HIS A 110 -4.56 15.88 13.09
CA HIS A 110 -5.80 15.82 12.29
C HIS A 110 -5.97 14.48 11.55
N ASN A 111 -6.73 13.55 12.15
CA ASN A 111 -7.18 12.29 11.53
C ASN A 111 -8.27 12.52 10.44
N THR A 112 -8.15 13.58 9.63
CA THR A 112 -9.23 14.11 8.77
C THR A 112 -9.13 13.71 7.30
N GLY A 113 -8.18 12.84 6.94
CA GLY A 113 -8.01 12.35 5.56
C GLY A 113 -8.90 11.16 5.20
N PRO A 114 -9.23 10.95 3.91
CA PRO A 114 -9.87 9.73 3.45
C PRO A 114 -8.94 8.52 3.66
N LEU A 115 -9.53 7.35 3.91
CA LEU A 115 -8.81 6.10 4.15
C LEU A 115 -8.68 5.27 2.87
N ILE A 116 -7.49 4.75 2.63
CA ILE A 116 -7.22 3.75 1.60
C ILE A 116 -6.66 2.48 2.23
N ALA A 117 -6.93 1.35 1.59
CA ALA A 117 -6.47 0.04 2.03
C ALA A 117 -5.51 -0.59 1.00
N LEU A 118 -4.36 -1.04 1.48
CA LEU A 118 -3.34 -1.71 0.69
C LEU A 118 -3.31 -3.21 0.98
N LEU A 119 -3.23 -4.03 -0.07
CA LEU A 119 -3.00 -5.46 0.03
C LEU A 119 -1.70 -5.79 -0.70
N LEU A 120 -0.68 -6.17 0.05
CA LEU A 120 0.67 -6.45 -0.42
C LEU A 120 0.90 -7.95 -0.34
N SER A 121 1.28 -8.58 -1.45
CA SER A 121 1.55 -10.01 -1.48
C SER A 121 2.88 -10.34 -2.14
N GLU A 122 3.56 -11.35 -1.61
CA GLU A 122 4.71 -11.97 -2.27
C GLU A 122 4.29 -12.91 -3.43
N SER A 123 3.01 -13.24 -3.54
CA SER A 123 2.47 -14.08 -4.60
C SER A 123 1.46 -13.33 -5.47
N THR A 124 1.24 -13.86 -6.68
CA THR A 124 0.22 -13.31 -7.58
C THR A 124 -1.18 -13.37 -6.96
N PHE A 125 -2.02 -12.39 -7.30
CA PHE A 125 -3.44 -12.39 -6.95
C PHE A 125 -4.24 -13.35 -7.82
N THR A 126 -5.19 -14.07 -7.23
CA THR A 126 -6.17 -14.84 -8.01
C THR A 126 -7.14 -13.91 -8.75
N LYS A 127 -7.69 -14.36 -9.89
CA LYS A 127 -8.73 -13.62 -10.63
C LYS A 127 -9.91 -13.24 -9.72
N ALA A 128 -10.34 -14.16 -8.85
CA ALA A 128 -11.42 -13.91 -7.89
C ALA A 128 -11.08 -12.80 -6.88
N THR A 129 -9.81 -12.67 -6.49
CA THR A 129 -9.35 -11.57 -5.62
C THR A 129 -9.43 -10.24 -6.34
N LEU A 130 -8.88 -10.17 -7.56
CA LEU A 130 -8.90 -8.94 -8.36
C LEU A 130 -10.33 -8.48 -8.61
N LEU A 131 -11.23 -9.38 -9.03
CA LEU A 131 -12.64 -9.06 -9.24
C LEU A 131 -13.32 -8.57 -7.96
N ARG A 132 -13.06 -9.20 -6.80
CA ARG A 132 -13.63 -8.75 -5.53
C ARG A 132 -13.14 -7.35 -5.15
N ALA A 133 -11.84 -7.09 -5.23
CA ALA A 133 -11.27 -5.79 -4.93
C ALA A 133 -11.81 -4.70 -5.87
N GLN A 134 -11.93 -5.00 -7.17
CA GLN A 134 -12.50 -4.09 -8.16
C GLN A 134 -13.97 -3.75 -7.89
N SER A 135 -14.75 -4.70 -7.35
CA SER A 135 -16.15 -4.51 -6.97
C SER A 135 -16.37 -3.87 -5.59
N SER A 136 -15.31 -3.67 -4.81
CA SER A 136 -15.42 -3.19 -3.43
C SER A 136 -15.59 -1.67 -3.37
N PRO A 137 -16.43 -1.14 -2.46
CA PRO A 137 -16.52 0.31 -2.23
C PRO A 137 -15.30 0.88 -1.48
N VAL A 138 -14.48 0.02 -0.88
CA VAL A 138 -13.26 0.46 -0.18
C VAL A 138 -12.20 0.87 -1.20
N PRO A 139 -11.53 2.03 -1.05
CA PRO A 139 -10.42 2.44 -1.91
C PRO A 139 -9.22 1.49 -1.77
N PHE A 140 -9.08 0.56 -2.71
CA PHE A 140 -8.07 -0.49 -2.66
C PHE A 140 -6.92 -0.24 -3.63
N MET A 141 -5.70 -0.46 -3.13
CA MET A 141 -4.50 -0.67 -3.94
C MET A 141 -3.94 -2.08 -3.64
N LEU A 142 -3.63 -2.83 -4.69
CA LEU A 142 -3.07 -4.18 -4.61
C LEU A 142 -1.70 -4.17 -5.28
N ALA A 143 -0.69 -4.68 -4.59
CA ALA A 143 0.67 -4.79 -5.14
C ALA A 143 1.26 -6.18 -4.92
N HIS A 144 1.80 -6.75 -5.99
CA HIS A 144 2.63 -7.96 -5.94
C HIS A 144 4.08 -7.51 -5.80
N ILE A 145 4.62 -7.74 -4.60
CA ILE A 145 5.98 -7.38 -4.22
C ILE A 145 6.87 -8.61 -4.36
N LEU A 146 7.94 -8.51 -5.13
CA LEU A 146 8.86 -9.62 -5.33
C LEU A 146 9.66 -9.93 -4.06
N ASN A 147 10.09 -11.19 -3.94
CA ASN A 147 11.07 -11.57 -2.93
C ASN A 147 12.50 -11.20 -3.34
N GLU A 148 13.45 -11.26 -2.41
CA GLU A 148 14.84 -10.86 -2.69
C GLU A 148 15.54 -11.70 -3.75
N GLU A 149 15.14 -12.95 -3.96
CA GLU A 149 15.67 -13.80 -5.03
C GLU A 149 15.09 -13.36 -6.38
N GLU A 150 13.77 -13.17 -6.45
CA GLU A 150 13.07 -12.71 -7.66
C GLU A 150 13.48 -11.29 -8.08
N MET A 151 13.76 -10.41 -7.11
CA MET A 151 14.23 -9.04 -7.37
C MET A 151 15.60 -9.02 -8.04
N LYS A 152 16.48 -10.01 -7.78
CA LYS A 152 17.78 -10.11 -8.45
C LYS A 152 17.64 -10.44 -9.93
N ASP A 153 16.56 -11.13 -10.30
CA ASP A 153 16.30 -11.56 -11.67
C ASP A 153 15.53 -10.50 -12.48
N MET A 154 14.63 -9.76 -11.83
CA MET A 154 13.70 -8.84 -12.52
C MET A 154 14.07 -7.35 -12.42
N ASP A 155 15.09 -7.00 -11.63
CA ASP A 155 15.57 -5.64 -11.38
C ASP A 155 14.46 -4.62 -11.04
N ALA A 156 13.34 -5.09 -10.49
CA ALA A 156 12.20 -4.28 -10.10
C ALA A 156 11.53 -4.85 -8.84
N PRO A 157 11.26 -4.03 -7.81
CA PRO A 157 10.70 -4.53 -6.54
C PRO A 157 9.22 -4.92 -6.61
N ILE A 158 8.47 -4.35 -7.55
CA ILE A 158 7.03 -4.54 -7.73
C ILE A 158 6.84 -5.25 -9.06
N ALA A 159 6.22 -6.44 -9.05
CA ALA A 159 5.91 -7.19 -10.27
C ALA A 159 4.56 -6.83 -10.89
N GLY A 160 3.67 -6.23 -10.09
CA GLY A 160 2.37 -5.78 -10.58
C GLY A 160 1.64 -4.96 -9.54
N ILE A 161 0.93 -3.95 -10.00
CA ILE A 161 0.14 -3.07 -9.13
C ILE A 161 -1.16 -2.68 -9.81
N THR A 162 -2.23 -2.54 -9.03
CA THR A 162 -3.51 -2.03 -9.51
C THR A 162 -4.24 -1.31 -8.39
N TRP A 163 -5.10 -0.36 -8.75
CA TRP A 163 -6.12 0.17 -7.87
C TRP A 163 -7.52 -0.09 -8.40
N ASN A 164 -8.53 -0.02 -7.52
CA ASN A 164 -9.92 -0.15 -7.92
C ASN A 164 -10.56 1.20 -8.28
N ILE A 165 -11.81 1.16 -8.72
CA ILE A 165 -12.56 2.37 -9.10
C ILE A 165 -12.79 3.32 -7.91
N ALA A 166 -12.97 2.80 -6.69
CA ALA A 166 -13.13 3.63 -5.50
C ALA A 166 -11.87 4.48 -5.23
N LEU A 167 -10.68 3.89 -5.32
CA LEU A 167 -9.43 4.64 -5.17
C LEU A 167 -9.18 5.58 -6.34
N ARG A 168 -9.50 5.17 -7.58
CA ARG A 168 -9.43 6.06 -8.75
C ARG A 168 -10.27 7.31 -8.57
N ASN A 169 -11.51 7.17 -8.10
CA ASN A 169 -12.40 8.31 -7.87
C ASN A 169 -11.90 9.20 -6.73
N LEU A 170 -11.31 8.61 -5.70
CA LEU A 170 -10.70 9.37 -4.60
C LEU A 170 -9.46 10.16 -5.05
N MET A 171 -8.69 9.58 -5.97
CA MET A 171 -7.48 10.17 -6.55
C MET A 171 -7.76 10.75 -7.94
N GLU A 172 -8.84 11.53 -8.08
CA GLU A 172 -9.17 12.18 -9.35
C GLU A 172 -7.98 13.01 -9.87
N GLY A 173 -7.71 12.93 -11.18
CA GLY A 173 -6.55 13.58 -11.81
C GLY A 173 -5.24 12.79 -11.69
N TYR A 174 -5.16 11.79 -10.82
CA TYR A 174 -4.01 10.91 -10.70
C TYR A 174 -4.15 9.63 -11.52
N GLU A 175 -3.03 9.17 -12.07
CA GLU A 175 -2.92 7.96 -12.86
C GLU A 175 -1.76 7.09 -12.40
N LEU A 176 -2.03 5.80 -12.25
CA LEU A 176 -1.00 4.79 -12.02
C LEU A 176 -0.54 4.26 -13.38
N ARG A 177 0.73 4.50 -13.73
CA ARG A 177 1.32 4.08 -15.01
C ARG A 177 2.49 3.15 -14.78
N TRP A 178 2.63 2.16 -15.65
CA TRP A 178 3.84 1.35 -15.71
C TRP A 178 4.84 2.05 -16.64
N GLU A 179 5.95 2.52 -16.08
CA GLU A 179 7.07 3.03 -16.86
C GLU A 179 7.96 1.86 -17.24
N VAL A 180 8.14 1.65 -18.53
CA VAL A 180 9.13 0.70 -19.05
C VAL A 180 10.48 1.39 -19.02
N GLY A 181 11.47 0.75 -18.39
CA GLY A 181 12.85 1.20 -18.36
C GLY A 181 13.33 1.45 -19.79
N GLY A 182 13.75 2.68 -20.08
CA GLY A 182 14.35 3.01 -21.36
C GLY A 182 15.68 2.28 -21.58
N SER A 183 16.40 2.63 -22.64
CA SER A 183 17.69 1.98 -22.98
C SER A 183 18.86 2.35 -22.04
N ALA A 184 18.61 3.14 -20.99
CA ALA A 184 19.66 3.54 -20.07
C ALA A 184 20.00 2.38 -19.11
N PRO A 185 21.28 2.19 -18.77
CA PRO A 185 21.75 1.03 -18.00
C PRO A 185 21.11 0.88 -16.61
N ASP A 186 20.59 1.97 -16.02
CA ASP A 186 19.90 1.97 -14.71
C ASP A 186 18.38 2.18 -14.82
N ALA A 187 17.82 2.13 -16.03
CA ALA A 187 16.38 2.34 -16.22
C ALA A 187 15.61 1.06 -15.91
N GLN A 188 14.95 1.04 -14.76
CA GLN A 188 14.14 -0.08 -14.31
C GLN A 188 12.66 0.14 -14.62
N ASP A 189 12.00 -0.95 -14.99
CA ASP A 189 10.54 -1.02 -15.05
C ASP A 189 9.97 -0.73 -13.67
N ARG A 190 9.07 0.24 -13.58
CA ARG A 190 8.47 0.59 -12.30
C ARG A 190 7.09 1.20 -12.44
N PRO A 191 6.23 0.99 -11.45
CA PRO A 191 5.04 1.79 -11.33
C PRO A 191 5.40 3.22 -10.95
N SER A 192 4.69 4.17 -11.53
CA SER A 192 4.83 5.59 -11.27
C SER A 192 3.45 6.21 -11.12
N LEU A 193 3.38 7.22 -10.26
CA LEU A 193 2.18 8.05 -10.14
C LEU A 193 2.33 9.26 -11.06
N TRP A 194 1.27 9.57 -11.79
CA TRP A 194 1.19 10.73 -12.68
C TRP A 194 0.02 11.60 -12.26
N HIS A 195 0.14 12.90 -12.43
CA HIS A 195 -0.92 13.86 -12.19
C HIS A 195 -0.94 14.87 -13.35
N GLU A 196 -2.08 15.06 -14.00
CA GLU A 196 -2.24 15.97 -15.16
C GLU A 196 -1.16 15.79 -16.25
N GLY A 197 -0.75 14.54 -16.50
CA GLY A 197 0.25 14.23 -17.51
C GLY A 197 1.69 14.57 -17.11
N GLN A 198 1.95 14.90 -15.85
CA GLN A 198 3.28 15.02 -15.27
C GLN A 198 3.56 13.89 -14.28
N ARG A 199 4.79 13.35 -14.29
CA ARG A 199 5.19 12.34 -13.31
C ARG A 199 5.31 12.99 -11.94
N VAL A 200 4.63 12.42 -10.95
CA VAL A 200 4.82 12.78 -9.55
C VAL A 200 6.20 12.31 -9.11
N VAL A 201 7.07 13.27 -8.81
CA VAL A 201 8.40 12.98 -8.27
C VAL A 201 8.25 12.78 -6.77
N VAL A 202 8.56 11.58 -6.30
CA VAL A 202 8.70 11.30 -4.88
C VAL A 202 9.97 12.02 -4.40
N GLY A 203 9.80 13.02 -3.54
CA GLY A 203 10.92 13.73 -2.94
C GLY A 203 11.78 12.77 -2.12
N ALA A 204 13.08 12.75 -2.40
CA ALA A 204 14.06 12.35 -1.40
C ALA A 204 14.11 13.47 -0.37
N GLU A 205 13.28 13.40 0.67
CA GLU A 205 13.61 14.15 1.88
C GLU A 205 14.90 13.52 2.44
N GLU A 206 15.96 14.35 2.52
CA GLU A 206 17.26 14.06 3.12
C GLU A 206 17.15 13.61 4.59
#